data_AF-F1TFE0-F1
#
_entry.id   AF-F1TFE0-F1
#
_cell.length_a   1.000
_cell.length_b   1.000
_cell.length_c   1.000
_cell.angle_alpha   90.00
_cell.angle_beta   90.00
_cell.angle_gamma   90.00
#
_symmetry.space_group_name_H-M   'P 1'
#
loop_
_entity.id
_entity.type
_entity.pdbx_description
1 polymer ?
#
loop_
_entity_poly.entity_id
_entity_poly.type
_entity_poly.pdbx_seq_one_letter_code
_entity_poly.pdbx_strand_id
1 'polypeptide(L)'
;MGGIRLKMNTLAINIAVIDDGVNEKLYKRDRLSYNLEITHDLTVCDRVGYDQFLPSHGTTCAAIIKKYAPEADLSSIKILDSSSRTGMKAQLIHAIKWCADNSIRIVNLSLGTIDYRDFSEVKEAVDYAYEKNVIVIAACNNRNIYTCPASFEKVIGVRCDLKEAIKEGEYTFNIDCMDGINISACAKHSLKKYDGTEKVTAECNSYAAPMVTAYVYNILRNHPDMCFDEIMEKLQQEANKRNYTECVHSLKSKEPDIPIILVNNSGFDYFEKGLTGKFRSDGFNALCLYENIKESDFCNGYINIRHYSKQQLPALEKSIYNIFNIFEPDILLLSQGNQKNDNSLMKGIMDLDFDIEIRVNDTLAVEVKSSYEIRIFNDFDNNQLENLYSYILELFEKEE
;
A
#
# COMPACT_ATOMS: atom_id res chain seq x y z
N MET A 1 55.83 0.91 -2.40
CA MET A 1 55.10 0.72 -1.13
C MET A 1 53.64 0.54 -1.47
N GLY A 2 53.16 -0.70 -1.42
CA GLY A 2 51.77 -1.03 -1.72
C GLY A 2 50.87 -0.63 -0.55
N GLY A 3 49.91 0.25 -0.81
CA GLY A 3 48.84 0.56 0.14
C GLY A 3 47.87 -0.61 0.17
N ILE A 4 47.82 -1.31 1.30
CA ILE A 4 46.79 -2.28 1.60
C ILE A 4 45.48 -1.51 1.73
N ARG A 5 44.65 -1.56 0.68
CA ARG A 5 43.26 -1.17 0.74
C ARG A 5 42.57 -2.22 1.61
N LEU A 6 42.31 -1.88 2.87
CA LEU A 6 41.51 -2.70 3.78
C LEU A 6 40.21 -3.07 3.04
N LYS A 7 40.02 -4.37 2.75
CA LYS A 7 38.72 -4.89 2.35
C LYS A 7 37.79 -4.59 3.52
N MET A 8 36.91 -3.60 3.36
CA MET A 8 35.78 -3.44 4.25
C MET A 8 35.05 -4.78 4.26
N ASN A 9 34.88 -5.32 5.45
CA ASN A 9 34.22 -6.60 5.69
C ASN A 9 32.74 -6.38 5.35
N THR A 10 32.35 -6.60 4.10
CA THR A 10 30.95 -6.50 3.68
C THR A 10 30.20 -7.65 4.35
N LEU A 11 29.55 -7.36 5.48
CA LEU A 11 28.56 -8.25 6.07
C LEU A 11 27.62 -8.70 4.95
N ALA A 12 27.36 -10.00 4.86
CA ALA A 12 26.47 -10.53 3.85
C ALA A 12 25.08 -9.91 4.03
N ILE A 13 24.57 -9.26 2.99
CA ILE A 13 23.26 -8.60 3.03
C ILE A 13 22.19 -9.68 2.95
N ASN A 14 21.48 -9.89 4.05
CA ASN A 14 20.43 -10.90 4.12
C ASN A 14 19.09 -10.34 3.62
N ILE A 15 18.37 -11.17 2.86
CA ILE A 15 17.00 -10.89 2.40
C ILE A 15 16.04 -11.85 3.11
N ALA A 16 15.08 -11.31 3.87
CA ALA A 16 13.98 -12.12 4.39
C ALA A 16 12.81 -12.16 3.42
N VAL A 17 12.34 -13.36 3.12
CA VAL A 17 11.08 -13.63 2.40
C VAL A 17 10.02 -13.97 3.46
N ILE A 18 9.12 -13.02 3.71
CA ILE A 18 7.99 -13.20 4.62
C ILE A 18 6.78 -13.67 3.78
N ASP A 19 6.36 -14.93 3.92
CA ASP A 19 5.38 -15.58 3.03
C ASP A 19 4.78 -16.86 3.66
N ASP A 20 4.35 -17.83 2.84
CA ASP A 20 3.89 -19.18 3.22
C ASP A 20 5.03 -20.19 3.51
N GLY A 21 6.26 -19.69 3.54
CA GLY A 21 7.49 -20.46 3.76
C GLY A 21 8.27 -20.74 2.45
N VAL A 22 9.58 -20.90 2.57
CA VAL A 22 10.47 -21.25 1.45
C VAL A 22 10.94 -22.69 1.60
N ASN A 23 10.82 -23.46 0.52
CA ASN A 23 11.26 -24.85 0.41
C ASN A 23 12.52 -24.89 -0.47
N GLU A 24 13.66 -25.24 0.12
CA GLU A 24 15.00 -24.96 -0.43
C GLU A 24 15.36 -25.81 -1.65
N LYS A 25 14.86 -27.05 -1.72
CA LYS A 25 15.36 -28.03 -2.68
C LYS A 25 14.71 -27.94 -4.06
N LEU A 26 13.50 -27.40 -4.19
CA LEU A 26 12.78 -27.34 -5.48
C LEU A 26 13.57 -26.62 -6.59
N TYR A 27 14.32 -25.56 -6.26
CA TYR A 27 15.09 -24.75 -7.21
C TYR A 27 16.62 -24.81 -6.96
N LYS A 28 17.12 -25.94 -6.42
CA LYS A 28 18.55 -26.17 -6.08
C LYS A 28 19.19 -25.03 -5.26
N ARG A 29 18.55 -24.60 -4.18
CA ARG A 29 19.09 -23.50 -3.35
C ARG A 29 20.13 -23.97 -2.35
N ASP A 30 20.96 -23.01 -1.96
CA ASP A 30 21.74 -23.06 -0.74
C ASP A 30 20.84 -23.04 0.50
N ARG A 31 21.44 -23.36 1.65
CA ARG A 31 20.75 -23.34 2.95
C ARG A 31 20.32 -21.91 3.28
N LEU A 32 19.07 -21.74 3.76
CA LEU A 32 18.59 -20.47 4.28
C LEU A 32 19.36 -20.08 5.55
N SER A 33 19.57 -18.77 5.77
CA SER A 33 20.19 -18.27 7.00
C SER A 33 19.26 -18.45 8.20
N TYR A 34 17.97 -18.15 8.00
CA TYR A 34 16.88 -18.47 8.93
C TYR A 34 15.74 -19.14 8.18
N ASN A 35 15.10 -20.12 8.79
CA ASN A 35 13.88 -20.75 8.26
C ASN A 35 12.87 -20.87 9.40
N LEU A 36 12.13 -19.78 9.62
CA LEU A 36 11.30 -19.57 10.80
C LEU A 36 9.82 -19.66 10.46
N GLU A 37 9.02 -19.91 11.48
CA GLU A 37 7.58 -19.72 11.50
C GLU A 37 7.21 -18.82 12.68
N ILE A 38 6.35 -17.83 12.42
CA ILE A 38 5.67 -17.10 13.49
C ILE A 38 4.28 -17.71 13.60
N THR A 39 4.01 -18.41 14.69
CA THR A 39 2.75 -19.10 14.92
C THR A 39 1.62 -18.12 15.26
N HIS A 40 0.38 -18.62 15.34
CA HIS A 40 -0.80 -17.80 15.63
C HIS A 40 -0.77 -17.14 17.03
N ASP A 41 -0.08 -17.76 17.99
CA ASP A 41 0.22 -17.21 19.33
C ASP A 41 1.46 -16.29 19.32
N LEU A 42 1.99 -15.94 18.15
CA LEU A 42 3.14 -15.06 17.93
C LEU A 42 4.47 -15.60 18.47
N THR A 43 4.57 -16.91 18.65
CA THR A 43 5.83 -17.58 18.98
C THR A 43 6.69 -17.68 17.72
N VAL A 44 7.97 -17.30 17.81
CA VAL A 44 8.95 -17.49 16.75
C VAL A 44 9.67 -18.81 16.96
N CYS A 45 9.57 -19.73 16.01
CA CYS A 45 10.24 -21.03 16.08
C CYS A 45 10.85 -21.43 14.73
N ASP A 46 11.74 -22.41 14.74
CA ASP A 46 12.23 -23.02 13.50
C ASP A 46 11.07 -23.73 12.79
N ARG A 47 10.92 -23.47 11.50
CA ARG A 47 9.95 -24.17 10.65
C ARG A 47 10.42 -25.62 10.48
N VAL A 48 9.58 -26.57 10.87
CA VAL A 48 9.87 -28.01 10.81
C VAL A 48 8.75 -28.78 10.11
N GLY A 49 9.01 -30.03 9.73
CA GLY A 49 7.97 -30.93 9.22
C GLY A 49 7.39 -30.58 7.84
N TYR A 50 8.13 -29.86 6.99
CA TYR A 50 7.71 -29.49 5.64
C TYR A 50 8.48 -30.25 4.55
N ASP A 51 7.88 -30.37 3.36
CA ASP A 51 8.53 -30.95 2.18
C ASP A 51 9.35 -29.89 1.43
N GLN A 52 10.67 -30.10 1.38
CA GLN A 52 11.63 -29.19 0.74
C GLN A 52 11.52 -29.14 -0.79
N PHE A 53 10.79 -30.07 -1.42
CA PHE A 53 10.56 -30.11 -2.87
C PHE A 53 9.16 -29.61 -3.28
N LEU A 54 8.26 -29.40 -2.32
CA LEU A 54 6.90 -28.96 -2.64
C LEU A 54 6.92 -27.51 -3.15
N PRO A 55 6.18 -27.15 -4.20
CA PRO A 55 6.01 -25.75 -4.58
C PRO A 55 5.19 -25.00 -3.53
N SER A 56 5.65 -23.81 -3.17
CA SER A 56 4.89 -22.83 -2.41
C SER A 56 5.01 -21.46 -3.07
N HIS A 57 4.21 -20.51 -2.62
CA HIS A 57 4.28 -19.13 -3.10
C HIS A 57 5.63 -18.49 -2.74
N GLY A 58 6.03 -18.56 -1.46
CA GLY A 58 7.33 -18.08 -0.98
C GLY A 58 8.51 -18.76 -1.66
N THR A 59 8.42 -20.06 -1.96
CA THR A 59 9.45 -20.78 -2.73
C THR A 59 9.64 -20.21 -4.13
N THR A 60 8.56 -19.76 -4.76
CA THR A 60 8.59 -19.12 -6.08
C THR A 60 9.18 -17.71 -5.98
N CYS A 61 8.77 -16.91 -4.99
CA CYS A 61 9.36 -15.59 -4.73
C CYS A 61 10.87 -15.65 -4.51
N ALA A 62 11.33 -16.56 -3.64
CA ALA A 62 12.74 -16.80 -3.40
C ALA A 62 13.50 -17.27 -4.66
N ALA A 63 12.82 -17.88 -5.64
CA ALA A 63 13.41 -18.27 -6.93
C ALA A 63 13.59 -17.14 -7.89
N ILE A 64 12.63 -16.23 -7.91
CA ILE A 64 12.76 -14.99 -8.65
C ILE A 64 13.92 -14.18 -8.08
N ILE A 65 14.01 -14.03 -6.74
CA ILE A 65 15.13 -13.30 -6.10
C ILE A 65 16.48 -13.91 -6.52
N LYS A 66 16.67 -15.22 -6.34
CA LYS A 66 17.94 -15.88 -6.69
C LYS A 66 18.25 -15.86 -8.19
N LYS A 67 17.24 -15.78 -9.07
CA LYS A 67 17.46 -15.65 -10.52
C LYS A 67 18.20 -14.35 -10.85
N TYR A 68 17.84 -13.25 -10.20
CA TYR A 68 18.40 -11.91 -10.46
C TYR A 68 19.51 -11.50 -9.47
N ALA A 69 19.61 -12.19 -8.32
CA ALA A 69 20.67 -12.03 -7.34
C ALA A 69 21.17 -13.41 -6.83
N PRO A 70 21.95 -14.16 -7.63
CA PRO A 70 22.39 -15.51 -7.26
C PRO A 70 23.19 -15.59 -5.97
N GLU A 71 23.93 -14.52 -5.64
CA GLU A 71 24.76 -14.41 -4.44
C GLU A 71 23.99 -13.99 -3.18
N ALA A 72 22.71 -13.66 -3.27
CA ALA A 72 21.95 -13.20 -2.10
C ALA A 72 21.74 -14.32 -1.07
N ASP A 73 22.02 -14.01 0.19
CA ASP A 73 21.65 -14.87 1.31
C ASP A 73 20.17 -14.65 1.65
N LEU A 74 19.41 -15.75 1.69
CA LEU A 74 17.97 -15.69 1.94
C LEU A 74 17.62 -16.25 3.31
N SER A 75 16.62 -15.63 3.92
CA SER A 75 15.90 -16.12 5.08
C SER A 75 14.42 -16.30 4.73
N SER A 76 13.75 -17.22 5.40
CA SER A 76 12.31 -17.41 5.30
C SER A 76 11.65 -17.20 6.65
N ILE A 77 10.56 -16.44 6.65
CA ILE A 77 9.68 -16.29 7.80
C ILE A 77 8.27 -16.63 7.34
N LYS A 78 7.78 -17.78 7.76
CA LYS A 78 6.43 -18.23 7.46
C LYS A 78 5.44 -17.52 8.38
N ILE A 79 4.50 -16.78 7.79
CA ILE A 79 3.35 -16.18 8.51
C ILE A 79 2.02 -16.54 7.87
N LEU A 80 2.03 -17.03 6.63
CA LEU A 80 0.83 -17.45 5.94
C LEU A 80 0.61 -18.95 6.13
N ASP A 81 -0.65 -19.35 6.21
CA ASP A 81 -1.05 -20.74 6.08
C ASP A 81 -0.81 -21.23 4.65
N SER A 82 -0.22 -22.42 4.50
CA SER A 82 0.20 -22.94 3.21
C SER A 82 -0.96 -23.32 2.28
N SER A 83 -2.18 -23.49 2.79
CA SER A 83 -3.35 -23.86 1.99
C SER A 83 -4.17 -22.64 1.59
N SER A 84 -4.55 -21.84 2.58
CA SER A 84 -5.40 -20.66 2.40
C SER A 84 -4.62 -19.43 1.92
N ARG A 85 -3.30 -19.37 2.17
CA ARG A 85 -2.44 -18.21 1.95
C ARG A 85 -2.91 -16.95 2.70
N THR A 86 -3.59 -17.16 3.83
CA THR A 86 -3.98 -16.09 4.75
C THR A 86 -3.13 -16.15 6.02
N GLY A 87 -3.06 -15.04 6.73
CA GLY A 87 -2.36 -14.92 8.02
C GLY A 87 -2.93 -13.75 8.82
N MET A 88 -2.44 -13.59 10.05
CA MET A 88 -2.89 -12.52 10.93
C MET A 88 -2.04 -11.26 10.76
N LYS A 89 -2.66 -10.07 10.82
CA LYS A 89 -1.94 -8.78 10.93
C LYS A 89 -0.83 -8.83 11.98
N ALA A 90 -1.13 -9.40 13.15
CA ALA A 90 -0.17 -9.48 14.25
C ALA A 90 1.10 -10.28 13.88
N GLN A 91 0.98 -11.33 13.08
CA GLN A 91 2.15 -12.09 12.57
C GLN A 91 2.93 -11.26 11.56
N LEU A 92 2.28 -10.50 10.68
CA LEU A 92 2.94 -9.58 9.74
C LEU A 92 3.74 -8.50 10.48
N ILE A 93 3.13 -7.83 11.46
CA ILE A 93 3.78 -6.83 12.30
C ILE A 93 4.98 -7.44 13.03
N HIS A 94 4.80 -8.61 13.65
CA HIS A 94 5.87 -9.29 14.37
C HIS A 94 7.02 -9.66 13.42
N ALA A 95 6.74 -10.18 12.22
CA ALA A 95 7.77 -10.55 11.25
C ALA A 95 8.59 -9.33 10.78
N ILE A 96 7.93 -8.20 10.49
CA ILE A 96 8.61 -6.96 10.09
C ILE A 96 9.53 -6.47 11.22
N LYS A 97 9.03 -6.43 12.46
CA LYS A 97 9.82 -6.02 13.63
C LYS A 97 10.97 -6.99 13.91
N TRP A 98 10.73 -8.31 13.78
CA TRP A 98 11.76 -9.32 13.94
C TRP A 98 12.90 -9.12 12.95
N CYS A 99 12.61 -8.84 11.67
CA CYS A 99 13.63 -8.51 10.68
C CYS A 99 14.48 -7.29 11.10
N ALA A 100 13.81 -6.23 11.57
CA ALA A 100 14.44 -5.01 12.05
C ALA A 100 15.37 -5.24 13.27
N ASP A 101 15.02 -6.19 14.13
CA ASP A 101 15.81 -6.54 15.32
C ASP A 101 16.94 -7.54 15.04
N ASN A 102 16.88 -8.29 13.92
CA ASN A 102 17.78 -9.43 13.65
C ASN A 102 18.72 -9.21 12.44
N SER A 103 19.12 -7.97 12.19
CA SER A 103 20.08 -7.60 11.12
C SER A 103 19.65 -8.02 9.71
N ILE A 104 18.35 -8.16 9.46
CA ILE A 104 17.83 -8.33 8.10
C ILE A 104 17.83 -6.96 7.43
N ARG A 105 18.48 -6.85 6.28
CA ARG A 105 18.60 -5.57 5.58
C ARG A 105 17.47 -5.32 4.58
N ILE A 106 16.97 -6.39 3.98
CA ILE A 106 15.97 -6.33 2.90
C ILE A 106 14.84 -7.30 3.23
N VAL A 107 13.60 -6.84 3.11
CA VAL A 107 12.40 -7.64 3.32
C VAL A 107 11.58 -7.66 2.04
N ASN A 108 11.30 -8.85 1.53
CA ASN A 108 10.33 -9.06 0.45
C ASN A 108 8.99 -9.51 1.04
N LEU A 109 7.94 -8.74 0.77
CA LEU A 109 6.55 -9.02 1.14
C LEU A 109 5.70 -9.20 -0.12
N SER A 110 5.44 -10.45 -0.50
CA SER A 110 4.51 -10.76 -1.59
C SER A 110 3.07 -10.94 -1.10
N LEU A 111 2.71 -10.19 -0.05
CA LEU A 111 1.45 -10.21 0.68
C LEU A 111 1.15 -8.81 1.25
N GLY A 112 -0.10 -8.56 1.63
CA GLY A 112 -0.52 -7.32 2.29
C GLY A 112 -1.94 -7.43 2.84
N THR A 113 -2.42 -6.34 3.42
CA THR A 113 -3.80 -6.17 3.90
C THR A 113 -4.48 -5.02 3.15
N ILE A 114 -5.77 -5.20 2.91
CA ILE A 114 -6.68 -4.19 2.35
C ILE A 114 -7.68 -3.72 3.39
N ASP A 115 -7.64 -4.31 4.59
CA ASP A 115 -8.48 -3.90 5.70
C ASP A 115 -7.89 -2.61 6.29
N TYR A 116 -8.59 -1.50 6.12
CA TYR A 116 -8.13 -0.18 6.54
C TYR A 116 -7.86 -0.10 8.05
N ARG A 117 -8.49 -0.98 8.85
CA ARG A 117 -8.31 -1.06 10.31
C ARG A 117 -6.91 -1.56 10.68
N ASP A 118 -6.23 -2.22 9.76
CA ASP A 118 -4.87 -2.70 9.97
C ASP A 118 -3.80 -1.65 9.68
N PHE A 119 -4.13 -0.59 8.93
CA PHE A 119 -3.14 0.28 8.30
C PHE A 119 -2.25 1.00 9.31
N SER A 120 -2.81 1.55 10.39
CA SER A 120 -2.02 2.29 11.40
C SER A 120 -0.97 1.40 12.06
N GLU A 121 -1.36 0.21 12.53
CA GLU A 121 -0.45 -0.71 13.23
C GLU A 121 0.62 -1.30 12.29
N VAL A 122 0.25 -1.59 11.04
CA VAL A 122 1.23 -2.04 10.03
C VAL A 122 2.19 -0.90 9.68
N LYS A 123 1.71 0.35 9.59
CA LYS A 123 2.54 1.52 9.34
C LYS A 123 3.58 1.71 10.45
N GLU A 124 3.20 1.56 11.71
CA GLU A 124 4.15 1.63 12.84
C GLU A 124 5.25 0.57 12.73
N ALA A 125 4.92 -0.65 12.30
CA ALA A 125 5.92 -1.70 12.09
C ALA A 125 6.89 -1.36 10.94
N VAL A 126 6.36 -0.80 9.85
CA VAL A 126 7.16 -0.33 8.71
C VAL A 126 8.05 0.85 9.10
N ASP A 127 7.51 1.82 9.83
CA ASP A 127 8.27 2.98 10.34
C ASP A 127 9.42 2.51 11.23
N TYR A 128 9.17 1.55 12.14
CA TYR A 128 10.20 0.93 12.96
C TYR A 128 11.29 0.24 12.13
N ALA A 129 10.88 -0.52 11.09
CA ALA A 129 11.83 -1.17 10.19
C ALA A 129 12.68 -0.14 9.42
N TYR A 130 12.06 0.93 8.92
CA TYR A 130 12.75 2.03 8.25
C TYR A 130 13.77 2.72 9.18
N GLU A 131 13.41 3.02 10.42
CA GLU A 131 14.33 3.60 11.42
C GLU A 131 15.53 2.69 11.74
N LYS A 132 15.34 1.38 11.62
CA LYS A 132 16.40 0.36 11.73
C LYS A 132 17.14 0.13 10.42
N ASN A 133 16.88 0.96 9.40
CA ASN A 133 17.50 0.89 8.10
C ASN A 133 17.20 -0.49 7.45
N VAL A 134 15.95 -0.93 7.49
CA VAL A 134 15.46 -2.10 6.74
C VAL A 134 14.68 -1.61 5.54
N ILE A 135 15.02 -2.10 4.35
CA ILE A 135 14.28 -1.79 3.12
C ILE A 135 13.18 -2.81 2.93
N VAL A 136 11.93 -2.35 2.93
CA VAL A 136 10.76 -3.18 2.67
C VAL A 136 10.33 -3.00 1.22
N ILE A 137 10.19 -4.12 0.51
CA ILE A 137 9.65 -4.18 -0.85
C ILE A 137 8.38 -5.01 -0.76
N ALA A 138 7.26 -4.46 -1.23
CA ALA A 138 5.96 -5.12 -1.09
C ALA A 138 5.13 -5.09 -2.38
N ALA A 139 4.42 -6.20 -2.62
CA ALA A 139 3.52 -6.34 -3.75
C ALA A 139 2.18 -5.63 -3.51
N CYS A 140 1.70 -4.88 -4.51
CA CYS A 140 0.34 -4.38 -4.57
C CYS A 140 -0.67 -5.55 -4.63
N ASN A 141 -1.90 -5.37 -4.16
CA ASN A 141 -2.95 -6.38 -4.34
C ASN A 141 -3.26 -6.61 -5.81
N ASN A 142 -3.57 -7.85 -6.22
CA ASN A 142 -3.83 -8.19 -7.63
C ASN A 142 -5.08 -7.49 -8.21
N ARG A 143 -5.94 -6.89 -7.39
CA ARG A 143 -7.03 -6.01 -7.82
C ARG A 143 -6.56 -4.58 -8.15
N ASN A 144 -5.29 -4.24 -7.91
CA ASN A 144 -4.70 -2.90 -8.01
C ASN A 144 -5.41 -1.85 -7.16
N ILE A 145 -5.81 -2.26 -5.96
CA ILE A 145 -6.40 -1.40 -4.93
C ILE A 145 -5.33 -1.00 -3.90
N TYR A 146 -5.61 0.04 -3.13
CA TYR A 146 -4.76 0.51 -2.03
C TYR A 146 -4.50 -0.66 -1.07
N THR A 147 -3.22 -0.95 -0.83
CA THR A 147 -2.81 -2.14 -0.08
C THR A 147 -1.61 -1.82 0.79
N CYS A 148 -1.72 -2.12 2.07
CA CYS A 148 -0.61 -1.94 3.00
C CYS A 148 0.16 -3.26 3.18
N PRO A 149 1.50 -3.22 3.24
CA PRO A 149 2.33 -2.02 3.33
C PRO A 149 2.77 -1.44 1.97
N ALA A 150 2.44 -2.06 0.83
CA ALA A 150 2.94 -1.65 -0.49
C ALA A 150 2.67 -0.18 -0.87
N SER A 151 1.59 0.41 -0.37
CA SER A 151 1.20 1.80 -0.62
C SER A 151 1.82 2.82 0.35
N PHE A 152 2.67 2.41 1.29
CA PHE A 152 3.31 3.33 2.24
C PHE A 152 4.58 3.97 1.66
N GLU A 153 4.80 5.24 2.01
CA GLU A 153 5.93 6.06 1.52
C GLU A 153 7.30 5.43 1.77
N LYS A 154 7.49 4.77 2.92
CA LYS A 154 8.75 4.12 3.33
C LYS A 154 8.87 2.67 2.85
N VAL A 155 8.09 2.30 1.83
CA VAL A 155 8.05 0.97 1.23
C VAL A 155 8.22 1.12 -0.27
N ILE A 156 8.99 0.22 -0.87
CA ILE A 156 9.08 0.14 -2.32
C ILE A 156 7.91 -0.71 -2.80
N GLY A 157 6.82 -0.03 -3.17
CA GLY A 157 5.60 -0.64 -3.70
C GLY A 157 5.79 -1.12 -5.13
N VAL A 158 5.39 -2.37 -5.41
CA VAL A 158 5.57 -3.00 -6.73
C VAL A 158 4.25 -3.58 -7.25
N ARG A 159 3.91 -3.29 -8.50
CA ARG A 159 2.85 -3.98 -9.25
C ARG A 159 3.42 -4.69 -10.49
N CYS A 160 2.70 -5.68 -10.99
CA CYS A 160 3.01 -6.31 -12.26
C CYS A 160 2.48 -5.48 -13.42
N ASP A 161 3.21 -5.49 -14.53
CA ASP A 161 2.72 -4.93 -15.79
C ASP A 161 1.72 -5.89 -16.46
N LEU A 162 0.43 -5.56 -16.31
CA LEU A 162 -0.68 -6.33 -16.90
C LEU A 162 -0.78 -6.18 -18.43
N LYS A 163 -0.06 -5.24 -19.04
CA LYS A 163 -0.08 -5.03 -20.50
C LYS A 163 0.97 -5.88 -21.23
N GLU A 164 1.80 -6.62 -20.50
CA GLU A 164 2.90 -7.42 -21.02
C GLU A 164 3.90 -6.61 -21.90
N ALA A 165 4.00 -5.31 -21.65
CA ALA A 165 4.88 -4.40 -22.38
C ALA A 165 6.32 -4.42 -21.82
N ILE A 166 6.47 -4.77 -20.55
CA ILE A 166 7.74 -4.90 -19.82
C ILE A 166 8.29 -6.33 -19.98
N LYS A 167 9.52 -6.43 -20.47
CA LYS A 167 10.19 -7.72 -20.69
C LYS A 167 10.71 -8.32 -19.38
N GLU A 168 11.00 -9.62 -19.41
CA GLU A 168 11.63 -10.31 -18.28
C GLU A 168 12.92 -9.59 -17.84
N GLY A 169 13.00 -9.23 -16.56
CA GLY A 169 14.12 -8.48 -15.99
C GLY A 169 14.04 -6.95 -16.16
N GLU A 170 13.00 -6.41 -16.79
CA GLU A 170 12.78 -4.97 -16.88
C GLU A 170 11.71 -4.49 -15.89
N TYR A 171 11.74 -3.19 -15.57
CA TYR A 171 10.71 -2.48 -14.83
C TYR A 171 10.63 -1.01 -15.30
N THR A 172 9.52 -0.34 -14.98
CA THR A 172 9.34 1.10 -15.12
C THR A 172 9.13 1.72 -13.74
N PHE A 173 9.47 3.00 -13.62
CA PHE A 173 9.25 3.77 -12.40
C PHE A 173 8.00 4.63 -12.56
N ASN A 174 7.07 4.52 -11.62
CA ASN A 174 5.85 5.30 -11.60
C ASN A 174 6.06 6.53 -10.71
N ILE A 175 5.61 7.69 -11.18
CA ILE A 175 5.79 8.98 -10.50
C ILE A 175 4.41 9.46 -10.05
N ASP A 176 4.32 9.88 -8.79
CA ASP A 176 3.13 10.52 -8.20
C ASP A 176 1.83 9.71 -8.33
N CYS A 177 1.92 8.37 -8.19
CA CYS A 177 0.75 7.51 -8.21
C CYS A 177 -0.07 7.63 -6.94
N MET A 178 -1.39 7.79 -7.11
CA MET A 178 -2.34 7.93 -6.01
C MET A 178 -2.43 6.71 -5.08
N ASP A 179 -2.08 5.53 -5.57
CA ASP A 179 -2.05 4.30 -4.78
C ASP A 179 -0.68 4.06 -4.10
N GLY A 180 0.28 4.98 -4.22
CA GLY A 180 1.59 4.91 -3.58
C GLY A 180 2.57 3.90 -4.20
N ILE A 181 2.22 3.23 -5.31
CA ILE A 181 3.07 2.18 -5.88
C ILE A 181 4.14 2.76 -6.81
N ASN A 182 5.41 2.56 -6.45
CA ASN A 182 6.55 3.18 -7.13
C ASN A 182 6.99 2.48 -8.41
N ILE A 183 6.81 1.15 -8.52
CA ILE A 183 7.39 0.37 -9.62
C ILE A 183 6.34 -0.51 -10.29
N SER A 184 6.35 -0.54 -11.63
CA SER A 184 5.68 -1.55 -12.44
C SER A 184 6.73 -2.48 -13.05
N ALA A 185 6.62 -3.79 -12.84
CA ALA A 185 7.66 -4.75 -13.16
C ALA A 185 7.11 -6.01 -13.87
N CYS A 186 7.99 -6.74 -14.56
CA CYS A 186 7.63 -8.03 -15.13
C CYS A 186 7.34 -9.06 -14.02
N ALA A 187 6.30 -9.88 -14.20
CA ALA A 187 5.94 -10.99 -13.31
C ALA A 187 6.15 -12.39 -13.93
N LYS A 188 6.44 -12.48 -15.24
CA LYS A 188 6.71 -13.72 -15.97
C LYS A 188 8.21 -14.01 -15.94
N HIS A 189 8.60 -15.05 -15.21
CA HIS A 189 9.98 -15.47 -15.05
C HIS A 189 10.13 -16.95 -15.39
N SER A 190 11.10 -17.30 -16.23
CA SER A 190 11.46 -18.72 -16.43
C SER A 190 12.35 -19.21 -15.29
N LEU A 191 11.86 -20.17 -14.50
CA LEU A 191 12.53 -20.73 -13.35
C LEU A 191 12.85 -22.21 -13.57
N LYS A 192 14.13 -22.58 -13.42
CA LYS A 192 14.60 -23.96 -13.62
C LYS A 192 14.62 -24.74 -12.30
N LYS A 193 13.86 -25.84 -12.25
CA LYS A 193 13.75 -26.72 -11.07
C LYS A 193 14.96 -27.65 -10.93
N TYR A 194 14.99 -28.38 -9.82
CA TYR A 194 16.03 -29.36 -9.50
C TYR A 194 16.18 -30.49 -10.53
N ASP A 195 15.07 -30.93 -11.11
CA ASP A 195 15.00 -31.97 -12.15
C ASP A 195 15.37 -31.46 -13.56
N GLY A 196 15.66 -30.16 -13.69
CA GLY A 196 16.02 -29.52 -14.96
C GLY A 196 14.82 -29.00 -15.77
N THR A 197 13.59 -29.28 -15.34
CA THR A 197 12.39 -28.72 -15.98
C THR A 197 12.28 -27.22 -15.72
N GLU A 198 11.73 -26.49 -16.68
CA GLU A 198 11.45 -25.06 -16.53
C GLU A 198 9.97 -24.82 -16.25
N LYS A 199 9.69 -23.81 -15.43
CA LYS A 199 8.35 -23.32 -15.15
C LYS A 199 8.35 -21.80 -15.31
N VAL A 200 7.42 -21.28 -16.11
CA VAL A 200 7.17 -19.85 -16.19
C VAL A 200 6.14 -19.47 -15.12
N THR A 201 6.40 -18.40 -14.39
CA THR A 201 5.49 -17.86 -13.39
C THR A 201 4.24 -17.23 -14.03
N ALA A 202 3.13 -17.22 -13.30
CA ALA A 202 1.91 -16.55 -13.73
C ALA A 202 2.06 -15.02 -13.61
N GLU A 203 1.13 -14.27 -14.18
CA GLU A 203 1.08 -12.81 -13.98
C GLU A 203 0.35 -12.48 -12.68
N CYS A 204 1.11 -12.07 -11.68
CA CYS A 204 0.59 -11.48 -10.46
C CYS A 204 1.60 -10.52 -9.85
N ASN A 205 1.11 -9.56 -9.08
CA ASN A 205 1.94 -8.56 -8.41
C ASN A 205 2.96 -9.20 -7.47
N SER A 206 2.59 -10.33 -6.85
CA SER A 206 3.44 -11.10 -5.95
C SER A 206 4.75 -11.60 -6.57
N TYR A 207 4.79 -11.81 -7.89
CA TYR A 207 6.02 -12.22 -8.60
C TYR A 207 6.82 -11.07 -9.19
N ALA A 208 6.25 -9.86 -9.25
CA ALA A 208 6.98 -8.65 -9.63
C ALA A 208 7.88 -8.14 -8.49
N ALA A 209 7.36 -8.09 -7.24
CA ALA A 209 8.10 -7.65 -6.06
C ALA A 209 9.45 -8.37 -5.80
N PRO A 210 9.58 -9.70 -5.93
CA PRO A 210 10.85 -10.39 -5.71
C PRO A 210 11.93 -10.05 -6.76
N MET A 211 11.55 -9.66 -7.98
CA MET A 211 12.54 -9.19 -8.95
C MET A 211 13.12 -7.82 -8.54
N VAL A 212 12.27 -6.90 -8.12
CA VAL A 212 12.71 -5.59 -7.59
C VAL A 212 13.55 -5.76 -6.32
N THR A 213 13.17 -6.67 -5.43
CA THR A 213 13.98 -7.04 -4.24
C THR A 213 15.40 -7.43 -4.61
N ALA A 214 15.58 -8.24 -5.65
CA ALA A 214 16.92 -8.64 -6.12
C ALA A 214 17.73 -7.45 -6.66
N TYR A 215 17.08 -6.47 -7.29
CA TYR A 215 17.74 -5.27 -7.78
C TYR A 215 18.15 -4.34 -6.64
N VAL A 216 17.31 -4.17 -5.63
CA VAL A 216 17.68 -3.48 -4.38
C VAL A 216 18.89 -4.16 -3.71
N TYR A 217 18.91 -5.49 -3.65
CA TYR A 217 20.07 -6.22 -3.16
C TYR A 217 21.34 -5.93 -3.98
N ASN A 218 21.26 -5.95 -5.31
CA ASN A 218 22.42 -5.68 -6.17
C ASN A 218 22.95 -4.24 -6.01
N ILE A 219 22.07 -3.26 -5.77
CA ILE A 219 22.46 -1.88 -5.44
C ILE A 219 23.21 -1.88 -4.11
N LEU A 220 22.62 -2.42 -3.04
CA LEU A 220 23.21 -2.44 -1.70
C LEU A 220 24.49 -3.28 -1.63
N ARG A 221 24.62 -4.36 -2.41
CA ARG A 221 25.86 -5.14 -2.51
C ARG A 221 27.05 -4.29 -2.98
N ASN A 222 26.80 -3.35 -3.90
CA ASN A 222 27.83 -2.44 -4.40
C ASN A 222 27.98 -1.18 -3.52
N HIS A 223 26.93 -0.82 -2.78
CA HIS A 223 26.85 0.37 -1.95
C HIS A 223 26.13 0.08 -0.62
N PRO A 224 26.79 -0.58 0.35
CA PRO A 224 26.13 -1.12 1.55
C PRO A 224 25.49 -0.08 2.47
N ASP A 225 25.97 1.16 2.43
CA ASP A 225 25.55 2.24 3.32
C ASP A 225 24.44 3.13 2.72
N MET A 226 23.95 2.84 1.50
CA MET A 226 22.93 3.66 0.85
C MET A 226 21.63 3.70 1.67
N CYS A 227 21.09 4.91 1.83
CA CYS A 227 19.79 5.11 2.47
C CYS A 227 18.63 4.80 1.49
N PHE A 228 17.41 4.77 2.02
CA PHE A 228 16.20 4.48 1.23
C PHE A 228 16.05 5.42 0.02
N ASP A 229 16.25 6.72 0.21
CA ASP A 229 16.05 7.72 -0.85
C ASP A 229 17.07 7.55 -1.99
N GLU A 230 18.34 7.28 -1.65
CA GLU A 230 19.39 6.99 -2.64
C GLU A 230 19.09 5.72 -3.45
N ILE A 231 18.52 4.68 -2.80
CA ILE A 231 18.08 3.46 -3.49
C ILE A 231 16.94 3.77 -4.46
N MET A 232 15.96 4.59 -4.04
CA MET A 232 14.84 4.99 -4.87
C MET A 232 15.28 5.79 -6.09
N GLU A 233 16.19 6.76 -5.91
CA GLU A 233 16.80 7.51 -7.02
C GLU A 233 17.53 6.58 -7.99
N LYS A 234 18.27 5.60 -7.46
CA LYS A 234 19.02 4.63 -8.27
C LYS A 234 18.09 3.74 -9.10
N LEU A 235 17.01 3.24 -8.50
CA LEU A 235 15.98 2.48 -9.20
C LEU A 235 15.31 3.34 -10.28
N GLN A 236 14.99 4.60 -9.99
CA GLN A 236 14.40 5.50 -10.98
C GLN A 236 15.33 5.74 -12.18
N GLN A 237 16.64 5.89 -11.94
CA GLN A 237 17.63 6.09 -13.01
C GLN A 237 17.81 4.86 -13.91
N GLU A 238 17.68 3.66 -13.35
CA GLU A 238 17.87 2.38 -14.05
C GLU A 238 16.59 1.85 -14.71
N ALA A 239 15.44 2.43 -14.39
CA ALA A 239 14.15 2.07 -14.97
C ALA A 239 14.09 2.25 -16.49
N ASN A 240 13.34 1.37 -17.16
CA ASN A 240 13.09 1.49 -18.59
C ASN A 240 12.26 2.75 -18.88
N LYS A 241 12.75 3.61 -19.80
CA LYS A 241 12.14 4.90 -20.15
C LYS A 241 10.96 4.81 -21.12
N ARG A 242 10.43 3.61 -21.41
CA ARG A 242 9.21 3.46 -22.23
C ARG A 242 8.06 4.27 -21.58
N ASN A 243 7.30 4.98 -22.43
CA ASN A 243 6.31 5.99 -22.06
C ASN A 243 5.54 5.64 -20.78
N TYR A 244 5.57 6.60 -19.84
CA TYR A 244 4.84 6.65 -18.59
C TYR A 244 3.61 5.75 -18.57
N THR A 245 3.63 4.71 -17.75
CA THR A 245 2.44 3.95 -17.41
C THR A 245 1.52 4.91 -16.65
N GLU A 246 0.36 5.26 -17.21
CA GLU A 246 -0.68 5.93 -16.42
C GLU A 246 -0.88 5.11 -15.13
N CYS A 247 -0.65 5.74 -13.98
CA CYS A 247 -0.63 5.13 -12.64
C CYS A 247 -1.87 4.29 -12.33
N VAL A 248 -2.97 4.53 -13.03
CA VAL A 248 -4.23 3.82 -12.91
C VAL A 248 -4.75 3.64 -14.31
N HIS A 249 -4.83 2.41 -14.78
CA HIS A 249 -5.59 2.12 -16.00
C HIS A 249 -7.04 2.52 -15.75
N SER A 250 -7.69 3.09 -16.77
CA SER A 250 -9.12 3.37 -16.77
C SER A 250 -9.89 2.07 -16.54
N LEU A 251 -10.10 1.73 -15.28
CA LEU A 251 -11.07 0.73 -14.88
C LEU A 251 -12.43 1.26 -15.36
N LYS A 252 -13.29 0.37 -15.85
CA LYS A 252 -14.62 0.74 -16.33
C LYS A 252 -15.29 1.55 -15.22
N SER A 253 -15.48 2.84 -15.47
CA SER A 253 -16.19 3.75 -14.59
C SER A 253 -17.62 3.28 -14.50
N LYS A 254 -17.94 2.53 -13.44
CA LYS A 254 -19.29 2.55 -12.91
C LYS A 254 -19.37 3.78 -12.03
N GLU A 255 -20.49 4.51 -12.15
CA GLU A 255 -20.85 5.48 -11.13
C GLU A 255 -20.82 4.78 -9.77
N PRO A 256 -20.23 5.43 -8.76
CA PRO A 256 -20.17 4.88 -7.42
C PRO A 256 -21.60 4.79 -6.89
N ASP A 257 -21.98 3.61 -6.44
CA ASP A 257 -23.27 3.35 -5.80
C ASP A 257 -23.02 3.32 -4.28
N ILE A 258 -22.55 4.45 -3.74
CA ILE A 258 -22.25 4.61 -2.32
C ILE A 258 -22.72 5.99 -1.84
N PRO A 259 -23.01 6.17 -0.54
CA PRO A 259 -23.38 7.47 -0.02
C PRO A 259 -22.26 8.52 -0.13
N ILE A 260 -22.63 9.72 -0.59
CA ILE A 260 -21.76 10.88 -0.74
C ILE A 260 -22.29 12.03 0.13
N ILE A 261 -21.46 12.48 1.07
CA ILE A 261 -21.73 13.63 1.94
C ILE A 261 -20.90 14.83 1.48
N LEU A 262 -21.55 15.91 1.06
CA LEU A 262 -20.91 17.20 0.85
C LEU A 262 -20.80 17.95 2.17
N VAL A 263 -19.59 18.36 2.55
CA VAL A 263 -19.34 19.13 3.77
C VAL A 263 -18.79 20.52 3.43
N ASN A 264 -19.60 21.54 3.66
CA ASN A 264 -19.26 22.95 3.50
C ASN A 264 -18.87 23.52 4.87
N ASN A 265 -17.59 23.50 5.19
CA ASN A 265 -17.11 23.85 6.52
C ASN A 265 -16.42 25.21 6.56
N SER A 266 -17.04 26.15 7.27
CA SER A 266 -16.50 27.49 7.51
C SER A 266 -16.03 27.76 8.94
N GLY A 267 -16.56 27.02 9.92
CA GLY A 267 -16.47 27.43 11.32
C GLY A 267 -15.79 26.47 12.29
N PHE A 268 -15.48 25.22 11.90
CA PHE A 268 -15.03 24.20 12.86
C PHE A 268 -13.83 23.37 12.38
N ASP A 269 -12.67 23.63 12.96
CA ASP A 269 -11.48 22.80 12.73
C ASP A 269 -11.76 21.35 13.17
N TYR A 270 -11.33 20.38 12.34
CA TYR A 270 -11.46 18.94 12.59
C TYR A 270 -12.87 18.34 12.50
N PHE A 271 -13.90 19.08 12.06
CA PHE A 271 -15.24 18.54 11.87
C PHE A 271 -15.24 17.26 11.03
N GLU A 272 -14.61 17.33 9.86
CA GLU A 272 -14.54 16.23 8.91
C GLU A 272 -13.74 15.07 9.49
N LYS A 273 -12.71 15.36 10.28
CA LYS A 273 -11.95 14.32 10.96
C LYS A 273 -12.79 13.58 12.00
N GLY A 274 -13.58 14.32 12.78
CA GLY A 274 -14.51 13.73 13.74
C GLY A 274 -15.52 12.85 13.03
N LEU A 275 -16.17 13.35 11.99
CA LEU A 275 -17.23 12.63 11.29
C LEU A 275 -16.69 11.39 10.54
N THR A 276 -15.57 11.51 9.80
CA THR A 276 -14.91 10.35 9.18
C THR A 276 -14.46 9.33 10.22
N GLY A 277 -13.93 9.78 11.36
CA GLY A 277 -13.57 8.91 12.47
C GLY A 277 -14.75 8.12 13.04
N LYS A 278 -15.93 8.74 13.14
CA LYS A 278 -17.18 8.08 13.56
C LYS A 278 -17.63 6.98 12.61
N PHE A 279 -17.63 7.23 11.29
CA PHE A 279 -17.92 6.17 10.34
C PHE A 279 -16.91 5.02 10.43
N ARG A 280 -15.61 5.31 10.55
CA ARG A 280 -14.57 4.28 10.67
C ARG A 280 -14.66 3.50 11.98
N SER A 281 -15.07 4.14 13.10
CA SER A 281 -15.27 3.43 14.38
C SER A 281 -16.38 2.39 14.30
N ASP A 282 -17.37 2.63 13.45
CA ASP A 282 -18.53 1.77 13.26
C ASP A 282 -18.33 0.75 12.13
N GLY A 283 -17.14 0.71 11.53
CA GLY A 283 -16.72 -0.32 10.60
C GLY A 283 -16.77 0.08 9.12
N PHE A 284 -17.23 1.28 8.79
CA PHE A 284 -17.25 1.77 7.40
C PHE A 284 -15.86 2.20 6.93
N ASN A 285 -15.46 1.80 5.71
CA ASN A 285 -14.32 2.35 5.01
C ASN A 285 -14.62 3.77 4.51
N ALA A 286 -14.73 4.71 5.44
CA ALA A 286 -15.00 6.10 5.12
C ALA A 286 -13.75 6.82 4.66
N LEU A 287 -13.89 7.60 3.58
CA LEU A 287 -12.85 8.48 3.07
C LEU A 287 -13.34 9.94 3.07
N CYS A 288 -12.46 10.85 3.48
CA CYS A 288 -12.68 12.28 3.36
C CYS A 288 -11.68 12.87 2.37
N LEU A 289 -12.21 13.46 1.30
CA LEU A 289 -11.45 14.23 0.32
C LEU A 289 -11.46 15.68 0.74
N TYR A 290 -10.29 16.33 0.77
CA TYR A 290 -10.18 17.74 1.12
C TYR A 290 -9.08 18.42 0.29
N GLU A 291 -9.17 19.75 0.20
CA GLU A 291 -8.25 20.58 -0.59
C GLU A 291 -7.17 21.31 0.22
N ASN A 292 -7.22 21.24 1.55
CA ASN A 292 -6.27 21.95 2.40
C ASN A 292 -4.81 21.51 2.14
N ILE A 293 -3.82 22.34 2.44
CA ILE A 293 -2.38 22.09 2.18
C ILE A 293 -1.78 20.97 3.06
N LYS A 294 -2.57 20.39 3.98
CA LYS A 294 -2.11 19.26 4.82
C LYS A 294 -1.95 18.00 3.98
N GLU A 295 -0.87 17.25 4.19
CA GLU A 295 -0.61 15.95 3.53
C GLU A 295 -1.74 14.94 3.78
N SER A 296 -1.90 13.99 2.86
CA SER A 296 -2.86 12.89 3.00
C SER A 296 -2.52 12.03 4.21
N ASP A 297 -3.54 11.49 4.87
CA ASP A 297 -3.40 10.51 5.95
C ASP A 297 -4.32 9.33 5.64
N PHE A 298 -3.82 8.46 4.76
CA PHE A 298 -4.56 7.30 4.26
C PHE A 298 -4.93 6.30 5.37
N CYS A 299 -4.14 6.21 6.45
CA CYS A 299 -4.45 5.33 7.58
C CYS A 299 -5.77 5.72 8.26
N ASN A 300 -6.07 7.02 8.29
CA ASN A 300 -7.30 7.54 8.87
C ASN A 300 -8.35 7.96 7.82
N GLY A 301 -8.15 7.60 6.56
CA GLY A 301 -9.11 7.86 5.48
C GLY A 301 -9.10 9.28 4.93
N TYR A 302 -8.01 10.03 5.10
CA TYR A 302 -7.91 11.42 4.63
C TYR A 302 -7.09 11.49 3.35
N ILE A 303 -7.67 12.02 2.27
CA ILE A 303 -7.00 12.19 0.99
C ILE A 303 -6.99 13.66 0.59
N ASN A 304 -5.79 14.21 0.41
CA ASN A 304 -5.62 15.54 -0.16
C ASN A 304 -5.71 15.47 -1.69
N ILE A 305 -6.79 15.97 -2.25
CA ILE A 305 -7.02 15.92 -3.70
C ILE A 305 -6.14 16.90 -4.50
N ARG A 306 -5.61 17.96 -3.86
CA ARG A 306 -4.72 18.92 -4.53
C ARG A 306 -3.37 18.34 -4.91
N HIS A 307 -2.91 17.31 -4.21
CA HIS A 307 -1.69 16.59 -4.58
C HIS A 307 -1.81 16.04 -6.02
N TYR A 308 -3.02 15.64 -6.42
CA TYR A 308 -3.30 15.07 -7.73
C TYR A 308 -3.81 16.10 -8.75
N SER A 309 -4.40 17.22 -8.33
CA SER A 309 -4.93 18.23 -9.26
C SER A 309 -3.88 19.15 -9.88
N LYS A 310 -2.71 19.34 -9.22
CA LYS A 310 -1.63 20.23 -9.71
C LYS A 310 -0.80 19.62 -10.87
N GLN A 311 -0.93 18.33 -11.12
CA GLN A 311 -0.02 17.59 -12.00
C GLN A 311 -0.69 17.10 -13.29
N GLN A 312 -1.29 17.98 -14.12
CA GLN A 312 -1.84 17.63 -15.45
C GLN A 312 -2.60 16.28 -15.53
N LEU A 313 -3.25 15.86 -14.45
CA LEU A 313 -4.08 14.67 -14.41
C LEU A 313 -5.44 15.03 -15.06
N PRO A 314 -6.15 14.04 -15.61
CA PRO A 314 -7.42 14.25 -16.30
C PRO A 314 -8.44 14.98 -15.43
N ALA A 315 -9.51 15.51 -16.04
CA ALA A 315 -10.61 16.20 -15.36
C ALA A 315 -10.93 15.57 -14.00
N LEU A 316 -11.15 16.40 -12.96
CA LEU A 316 -11.36 15.99 -11.56
C LEU A 316 -12.25 14.75 -11.40
N GLU A 317 -13.31 14.67 -12.19
CA GLU A 317 -14.21 13.52 -12.29
C GLU A 317 -13.45 12.18 -12.42
N LYS A 318 -12.46 12.09 -13.32
CA LYS A 318 -11.60 10.91 -13.47
C LYS A 318 -10.74 10.65 -12.23
N SER A 319 -10.36 11.69 -11.47
CA SER A 319 -9.64 11.52 -10.21
C SER A 319 -10.54 10.91 -9.13
N ILE A 320 -11.80 11.34 -9.06
CA ILE A 320 -12.80 10.77 -8.16
C ILE A 320 -13.07 9.30 -8.50
N TYR A 321 -13.28 8.96 -9.78
CA TYR A 321 -13.39 7.56 -10.22
C TYR A 321 -12.16 6.72 -9.86
N ASN A 322 -10.95 7.27 -10.01
CA ASN A 322 -9.74 6.58 -9.59
C ASN A 322 -9.73 6.35 -8.07
N ILE A 323 -10.23 7.29 -7.27
CA ILE A 323 -10.31 7.13 -5.81
C ILE A 323 -11.24 5.97 -5.46
N PHE A 324 -12.43 5.90 -6.07
CA PHE A 324 -13.34 4.78 -5.86
C PHE A 324 -12.71 3.44 -6.22
N ASN A 325 -12.05 3.38 -7.38
CA ASN A 325 -11.42 2.17 -7.86
C ASN A 325 -10.22 1.73 -7.01
N ILE A 326 -9.44 2.68 -6.47
CA ILE A 326 -8.24 2.37 -5.69
C ILE A 326 -8.60 2.06 -4.25
N PHE A 327 -9.44 2.86 -3.62
CA PHE A 327 -9.64 2.80 -2.18
C PHE A 327 -10.92 2.04 -1.76
N GLU A 328 -11.81 1.74 -2.70
CA GLU A 328 -13.09 1.04 -2.47
C GLU A 328 -13.82 1.54 -1.20
N PRO A 329 -14.11 2.86 -1.07
CA PRO A 329 -14.81 3.38 0.09
C PRO A 329 -16.25 2.88 0.19
N ASP A 330 -16.75 2.74 1.42
CA ASP A 330 -18.17 2.49 1.69
C ASP A 330 -18.96 3.80 1.79
N ILE A 331 -18.27 4.90 2.10
CA ILE A 331 -18.85 6.25 2.19
C ILE A 331 -17.80 7.30 1.84
N LEU A 332 -18.21 8.32 1.09
CA LEU A 332 -17.33 9.42 0.69
C LEU A 332 -17.78 10.75 1.29
N LEU A 333 -16.86 11.43 1.97
CA LEU A 333 -17.03 12.80 2.42
C LEU A 333 -16.24 13.73 1.51
N LEU A 334 -16.89 14.77 0.99
CA LEU A 334 -16.28 15.81 0.18
C LEU A 334 -16.23 17.11 0.98
N SER A 335 -15.05 17.47 1.48
CA SER A 335 -14.84 18.68 2.28
C SER A 335 -14.46 19.87 1.40
N GLN A 336 -15.27 20.92 1.47
CA GLN A 336 -14.95 22.24 0.93
C GLN A 336 -14.43 23.14 2.05
N GLY A 337 -13.20 23.64 1.87
CA GLY A 337 -12.63 24.67 2.74
C GLY A 337 -13.06 26.09 2.38
N ASN A 338 -12.96 27.01 3.34
CA ASN A 338 -13.31 28.43 3.26
C ASN A 338 -12.66 29.29 2.15
N GLN A 339 -11.75 28.75 1.33
CA GLN A 339 -11.02 29.58 0.37
C GLN A 339 -11.84 29.82 -0.91
N LYS A 340 -12.40 31.03 -1.00
CA LYS A 340 -13.14 31.61 -2.14
C LYS A 340 -12.40 31.64 -3.50
N ASN A 341 -11.21 31.05 -3.64
CA ASN A 341 -10.37 31.19 -4.81
C ASN A 341 -9.80 29.82 -5.27
N ASP A 342 -10.64 28.98 -5.89
CA ASP A 342 -10.32 28.24 -7.12
C ASP A 342 -11.52 27.36 -7.53
N ASN A 343 -12.39 27.91 -8.38
CA ASN A 343 -13.65 27.31 -8.85
C ASN A 343 -13.48 26.16 -9.88
N SER A 344 -12.29 25.56 -10.03
CA SER A 344 -12.06 24.51 -11.06
C SER A 344 -12.49 23.12 -10.60
N LEU A 345 -12.31 22.79 -9.32
CA LEU A 345 -12.79 21.53 -8.74
C LEU A 345 -14.33 21.50 -8.62
N MET A 346 -14.91 22.67 -8.29
CA MET A 346 -16.35 22.90 -8.16
C MET A 346 -17.17 22.43 -9.35
N LYS A 347 -16.64 22.53 -10.56
CA LYS A 347 -17.39 22.17 -11.76
C LYS A 347 -17.55 20.65 -11.92
N GLY A 348 -16.62 19.85 -11.41
CA GLY A 348 -16.70 18.37 -11.48
C GLY A 348 -17.31 17.73 -10.24
N ILE A 349 -17.21 18.38 -9.06
CA ILE A 349 -17.91 17.93 -7.84
C ILE A 349 -19.42 18.20 -7.95
N MET A 350 -19.84 19.35 -8.48
CA MET A 350 -21.27 19.69 -8.63
C MET A 350 -22.04 18.81 -9.64
N ASP A 351 -21.33 18.02 -10.45
CA ASP A 351 -21.94 17.04 -11.35
C ASP A 351 -22.22 15.70 -10.64
N LEU A 352 -21.78 15.52 -9.39
CA LEU A 352 -22.14 14.36 -8.57
C LEU A 352 -23.45 14.64 -7.83
N ASP A 353 -24.32 13.63 -7.81
CA ASP A 353 -25.48 13.62 -6.91
C ASP A 353 -24.99 13.35 -5.48
N PHE A 354 -25.33 14.25 -4.55
CA PHE A 354 -25.03 14.09 -3.13
C PHE A 354 -26.30 13.70 -2.38
N ASP A 355 -26.17 12.73 -1.48
CA ASP A 355 -27.27 12.27 -0.63
C ASP A 355 -27.52 13.25 0.52
N ILE A 356 -26.42 13.77 1.09
CA ILE A 356 -26.45 14.70 2.23
C ILE A 356 -25.53 15.89 2.01
N GLU A 357 -26.06 17.09 2.26
CA GLU A 357 -25.31 18.35 2.33
C GLU A 357 -25.24 18.83 3.79
N ILE A 358 -24.02 19.03 4.30
CA ILE A 358 -23.75 19.56 5.64
C ILE A 358 -23.12 20.95 5.50
N ARG A 359 -23.69 21.95 6.17
CA ARG A 359 -23.11 23.30 6.28
C ARG A 359 -22.75 23.60 7.73
N VAL A 360 -21.48 23.88 7.96
CA VAL A 360 -20.94 24.28 9.27
C VAL A 360 -20.60 25.76 9.22
N ASN A 361 -21.37 26.57 9.96
CA ASN A 361 -21.24 28.03 9.97
C ASN A 361 -20.33 28.51 11.10
N ASP A 362 -19.77 29.72 10.96
CA ASP A 362 -18.94 30.39 11.97
C ASP A 362 -19.63 30.58 13.33
N THR A 363 -20.95 30.48 13.39
CA THR A 363 -21.76 30.54 14.62
C THR A 363 -21.90 29.19 15.33
N LEU A 364 -21.11 28.16 14.95
CA LEU A 364 -21.23 26.78 15.44
C LEU A 364 -22.61 26.16 15.20
N ALA A 365 -23.33 26.62 14.17
CA ALA A 365 -24.55 25.96 13.72
C ALA A 365 -24.19 24.96 12.62
N VAL A 366 -24.71 23.74 12.72
CA VAL A 366 -24.57 22.68 11.71
C VAL A 366 -25.93 22.42 11.08
N GLU A 367 -26.10 22.79 9.82
CA GLU A 367 -27.27 22.47 9.02
C GLU A 367 -26.99 21.18 8.23
N VAL A 368 -27.91 20.22 8.32
CA VAL A 368 -27.88 18.96 7.57
C VAL A 368 -29.11 18.92 6.69
N LYS A 369 -28.90 18.74 5.39
CA LYS A 369 -29.94 18.70 4.38
C LYS A 369 -29.85 17.39 3.60
N SER A 370 -30.96 16.69 3.48
CA SER A 370 -31.14 15.54 2.59
C SER A 370 -32.24 15.81 1.57
N SER A 371 -32.61 14.81 0.77
CA SER A 371 -33.75 14.85 -0.15
C SER A 371 -35.12 14.97 0.55
N TYR A 372 -35.21 14.59 1.83
CA TYR A 372 -36.48 14.56 2.60
C TYR A 372 -36.64 15.71 3.58
N GLU A 373 -35.56 16.14 4.23
CA GLU A 373 -35.64 17.06 5.35
C GLU A 373 -34.39 17.92 5.55
N ILE A 374 -34.56 18.99 6.34
CA ILE A 374 -33.48 19.87 6.80
C ILE A 374 -33.53 19.93 8.31
N ARG A 375 -32.40 19.72 8.97
CA ARG A 375 -32.25 19.83 10.42
C ARG A 375 -31.06 20.71 10.79
N ILE A 376 -31.24 21.54 11.81
CA ILE A 376 -30.21 22.45 12.30
C ILE A 376 -29.84 22.06 13.74
N PHE A 377 -28.55 21.87 13.98
CA PHE A 377 -27.94 21.69 15.30
C PHE A 377 -27.31 23.01 15.70
N ASN A 378 -27.82 23.66 16.75
CA ASN A 378 -27.27 24.92 17.28
C ASN A 378 -26.27 24.63 18.40
N ASP A 379 -25.31 25.55 18.59
CA ASP A 379 -24.27 25.47 19.61
C ASP A 379 -23.48 24.15 19.53
N PHE A 380 -23.09 23.76 18.31
CA PHE A 380 -22.45 22.48 18.03
C PHE A 380 -21.06 22.38 18.70
N ASP A 381 -20.86 21.28 19.40
CA ASP A 381 -19.60 20.91 20.03
C ASP A 381 -19.27 19.44 19.74
N ASN A 382 -18.11 18.97 20.22
CA ASN A 382 -17.69 17.57 20.03
C ASN A 382 -18.66 16.55 20.67
N ASN A 383 -19.47 16.94 21.66
CA ASN A 383 -20.43 16.03 22.28
C ASN A 383 -21.66 15.84 21.39
N GLN A 384 -22.00 16.84 20.56
CA GLN A 384 -23.09 16.74 19.59
C GLN A 384 -22.73 15.95 18.33
N LEU A 385 -21.45 15.66 18.09
CA LEU A 385 -21.00 14.86 16.94
C LEU A 385 -21.65 13.48 16.90
N GLU A 386 -21.87 12.86 18.07
CA GLU A 386 -22.56 11.58 18.17
C GLU A 386 -24.01 11.68 17.68
N ASN A 387 -24.74 12.70 18.15
CA ASN A 387 -26.14 12.91 17.77
C ASN A 387 -26.28 13.24 16.27
N LEU A 388 -25.34 14.02 15.74
CA LEU A 388 -25.26 14.31 14.31
C LEU A 388 -25.01 13.02 13.51
N TYR A 389 -24.05 12.22 13.94
CA TYR A 389 -23.71 10.96 13.29
C TYR A 389 -24.90 9.98 13.28
N SER A 390 -25.56 9.77 14.42
CA SER A 390 -26.77 8.94 14.49
C SER A 390 -27.87 9.45 13.57
N TYR A 391 -28.08 10.77 13.52
CA TYR A 391 -29.05 11.37 12.61
C TYR A 391 -28.70 11.16 11.13
N ILE A 392 -27.41 11.21 10.76
CA ILE A 392 -26.97 10.91 9.39
C ILE A 392 -27.26 9.45 9.03
N LEU A 393 -27.02 8.49 9.94
CA LEU A 393 -27.36 7.09 9.69
C LEU A 393 -28.87 6.89 9.50
N GLU A 394 -29.70 7.55 10.32
CA GLU A 394 -31.17 7.53 10.16
C GLU A 394 -31.62 8.08 8.80
N LEU A 395 -30.87 9.00 8.18
CA LEU A 395 -31.17 9.52 6.85
C LEU A 395 -30.87 8.48 5.76
N PHE A 396 -29.74 7.78 5.85
CA PHE A 396 -29.40 6.72 4.89
C PHE A 396 -30.37 5.53 4.96
N GLU A 397 -30.85 5.17 6.16
CA GLU A 397 -31.87 4.12 6.33
C GLU A 397 -33.24 4.49 5.69
N LYS A 398 -33.51 5.78 5.42
CA LYS A 398 -34.73 6.23 4.75
C LYS A 398 -34.63 6.21 3.22
N GLU A 399 -33.40 6.12 2.69
CA GLU A 399 -33.13 6.11 1.24
C GLU A 399 -33.14 4.70 0.63
N GLU A 400 -32.86 3.66 1.43
CA GLU A 400 -33.03 2.23 1.09
C GLU A 400 -34.49 1.77 1.10
#